data_AF-A0A226D2Y5-F1
#
_entry.id   AF-A0A226D2Y5-F1
#
_cell.length_a   1.000
_cell.length_b   1.000
_cell.length_c   1.000
_cell.angle_alpha   90.00
_cell.angle_beta   90.00
_cell.angle_gamma   90.00
#
_symmetry.space_group_name_H-M   'P 1'
#
loop_
_entity.id
_entity.type
_entity.pdbx_description
1 polymer ?
#
loop_
_entity_poly.entity_id
_entity_poly.type
_entity_poly.pdbx_seq_one_letter_code
_entity_poly.pdbx_strand_id
1 'polypeptide(L)'
;MPLRKIFVSNSMVISLVLSDQEHLKKKPENLYRHNSHIDRTPFYYIFIILASPGQRFALCLPKLILNPSKWFGCISEMFLQESNFLKLVENLGVEWEEWHFNVENEVNMASTKLLPWTRRVSAQKLILDIVSMRNVSFAEFDITRHEHELQRWGSASLTESNFMAELEWDIIITENEGFQFLTCYTEPYISFNLYITPFQTELWVVLGLSITTIITVTAIVLHYRKEEQYFSIWLFILATLFEETGFIPSKIVKCDYFRLSLGTWCLMSVILTNVYNGLMISELNAPRKMFHPEIFFHLRCQNLFEDLVKFKMRHGKTNTSDLKKTKGYAKHMLRLNALNKFHKEVTDVFTFAKWESLAYDIDHTKVDNRCYKLLSGFAGNPRMPEFLYYLLKLIVVISQTPYVHVKTIAPLNLYNANHSYHPRGFSYRRSYNATYTELRGSIEQEVVQCGRTVFLAKTSELQTEYDFLVGRYPRTKFFKSTEQINTFSTGWSFLYPRKSVVVKGCKSINEAGILTFAEKWKPYQINVSRTPVMEQSKSVKLLKIATLEGAFLTLFIVTGGLICTTIFVFIVELRKRISLLIITSFLECISGGCNRGE
;
A
#
# COMPACT_ATOMS: atom_id res chain seq x y z
N MET A 1 48.75 -23.31 -5.63
CA MET A 1 50.12 -23.57 -6.13
C MET A 1 50.14 -24.83 -7.00
N PRO A 2 50.75 -24.84 -8.19
CA PRO A 2 51.00 -23.69 -9.06
C PRO A 2 50.55 -23.90 -10.51
N LEU A 3 50.48 -22.78 -11.24
CA LEU A 3 50.69 -22.68 -12.69
C LEU A 3 51.73 -23.73 -13.14
N ARG A 4 51.34 -24.63 -14.04
CA ARG A 4 52.28 -25.60 -14.59
C ARG A 4 52.92 -25.05 -15.86
N LYS A 5 54.20 -24.68 -15.69
CA LYS A 5 55.25 -24.39 -16.68
C LYS A 5 55.23 -22.99 -17.30
N ILE A 6 56.20 -22.19 -16.89
CA ILE A 6 56.81 -21.12 -17.69
C ILE A 6 58.10 -21.73 -18.26
N PHE A 7 58.27 -21.76 -19.58
CA PHE A 7 59.57 -22.05 -20.20
C PHE A 7 60.33 -20.73 -20.30
N VAL A 8 61.48 -20.65 -19.63
CA VAL A 8 62.41 -19.52 -19.76
C VAL A 8 63.58 -20.00 -20.60
N SER A 9 63.73 -19.43 -21.79
CA SER A 9 64.93 -19.52 -22.64
C SER A 9 65.66 -18.18 -22.59
N ASN A 10 66.94 -18.14 -22.97
CA ASN A 10 67.79 -16.94 -22.97
C ASN A 10 67.27 -15.77 -23.86
N SER A 11 66.16 -15.97 -24.57
CA SER A 11 65.24 -14.94 -25.04
C SER A 11 63.87 -15.21 -24.40
N MET A 12 63.35 -14.26 -23.63
CA MET A 12 62.16 -14.47 -22.78
C MET A 12 60.89 -14.58 -23.66
N VAL A 13 60.53 -15.81 -24.04
CA VAL A 13 59.26 -16.14 -24.69
C VAL A 13 58.30 -16.65 -23.62
N ILE A 14 57.38 -15.80 -23.15
CA ILE A 14 56.42 -16.19 -22.11
C ILE A 14 55.08 -16.51 -22.78
N SER A 15 54.63 -17.76 -22.67
CA SER A 15 53.26 -18.15 -23.02
C SER A 15 52.40 -18.17 -21.77
N LEU A 16 51.39 -17.30 -21.72
CA LEU A 16 50.42 -17.28 -20.63
C LEU A 16 49.21 -18.15 -21.02
N VAL A 17 48.92 -19.17 -20.22
CA VAL A 17 47.75 -20.05 -20.40
C VAL A 17 46.85 -19.87 -19.19
N LEU A 18 45.73 -19.16 -19.35
CA LEU A 18 44.69 -19.06 -18.32
C LEU A 18 43.78 -20.28 -18.44
N SER A 19 43.66 -21.06 -17.35
CA SER A 19 42.82 -22.25 -17.26
C SER A 19 41.98 -22.17 -16.00
N ASP A 20 40.66 -22.32 -16.13
CA ASP A 20 39.78 -22.54 -15.00
C ASP A 20 39.73 -24.05 -14.69
N GLN A 21 40.08 -24.46 -13.47
CA GLN A 21 40.32 -25.86 -13.09
C GLN A 21 39.74 -26.18 -11.70
N GLU A 22 38.48 -25.83 -11.45
CA GLU A 22 37.78 -26.25 -10.22
C GLU A 22 36.85 -27.48 -10.37
N HIS A 23 36.64 -28.03 -11.58
CA HIS A 23 35.64 -29.09 -11.79
C HIS A 23 36.11 -30.56 -11.74
N LEU A 24 37.37 -30.87 -11.40
CA LEU A 24 37.91 -32.25 -11.49
C LEU A 24 38.37 -32.87 -10.15
N LYS A 25 37.64 -32.63 -9.05
CA LYS A 25 37.88 -33.31 -7.75
C LYS A 25 36.74 -34.19 -7.23
N LYS A 26 35.80 -34.61 -8.07
CA LYS A 26 34.85 -35.68 -7.71
C LYS A 26 35.15 -36.96 -8.48
N LYS A 27 35.49 -37.99 -7.70
CA LYS A 27 35.72 -39.38 -8.11
C LYS A 27 34.41 -39.93 -8.72
N PRO A 28 34.40 -40.50 -9.94
CA PRO A 28 33.22 -41.13 -10.48
C PRO A 28 33.21 -42.61 -10.07
N GLU A 29 32.31 -42.99 -9.17
CA GLU A 29 31.83 -44.37 -9.08
C GLU A 29 30.36 -44.37 -9.52
N ASN A 30 30.12 -45.12 -10.60
CA ASN A 30 28.84 -45.53 -11.19
C ASN A 30 28.01 -44.47 -11.94
N LEU A 31 28.09 -44.51 -13.28
CA LEU A 31 26.99 -44.07 -14.14
C LEU A 31 26.82 -45.00 -15.36
N TYR A 32 25.62 -45.56 -15.49
CA TYR A 32 25.07 -46.15 -16.71
C TYR A 32 24.30 -45.06 -17.50
N ARG A 33 24.46 -45.05 -18.82
CA ARG A 33 23.67 -44.42 -19.92
C ARG A 33 22.61 -43.35 -19.57
N HIS A 34 22.70 -42.14 -20.15
CA HIS A 34 22.24 -41.82 -21.51
C HIS A 34 22.54 -40.36 -21.89
N ASN A 35 22.75 -40.16 -23.19
CA ASN A 35 22.69 -38.94 -24.00
C ASN A 35 23.91 -38.01 -24.09
N SER A 36 24.20 -37.69 -25.34
CA SER A 36 25.38 -37.05 -25.92
C SER A 36 25.55 -35.60 -25.48
N HIS A 37 26.43 -35.38 -24.50
CA HIS A 37 27.13 -34.11 -24.37
C HIS A 37 28.35 -34.13 -25.29
N ILE A 38 28.40 -33.18 -26.23
CA ILE A 38 29.63 -32.84 -26.92
C ILE A 38 30.49 -32.11 -25.90
N ASP A 39 31.53 -32.78 -25.39
CA ASP A 39 32.62 -32.13 -24.65
C ASP A 39 33.26 -31.09 -25.57
N ARG A 40 32.98 -29.81 -25.34
CA ARG A 40 33.67 -28.71 -26.01
C ARG A 40 34.85 -28.27 -25.16
N THR A 41 36.01 -28.23 -25.80
CA THR A 41 37.29 -27.77 -25.27
C THR A 41 37.21 -26.33 -24.76
N PRO A 42 37.76 -26.00 -23.58
CA PRO A 42 37.96 -24.60 -23.18
C PRO A 42 38.95 -23.95 -24.13
N PHE A 43 38.63 -22.75 -24.61
CA PHE A 43 39.58 -21.97 -25.42
C PHE A 43 40.63 -21.35 -24.50
N TYR A 44 41.91 -21.58 -24.82
CA TYR A 44 43.04 -20.91 -24.20
C TYR A 44 43.40 -19.69 -25.05
N TYR A 45 43.25 -18.48 -24.50
CA TYR A 45 43.91 -17.33 -25.09
C TYR A 45 45.39 -17.37 -24.69
N ILE A 46 46.25 -17.75 -25.63
CA ILE A 46 47.70 -17.70 -25.42
C ILE A 46 48.19 -16.34 -25.91
N PHE A 47 48.45 -15.42 -24.98
CA PHE A 47 49.21 -14.22 -25.28
C PHE A 47 50.70 -14.55 -25.11
N ILE A 48 51.45 -14.50 -26.20
CA ILE A 48 52.91 -14.61 -26.17
C ILE A 48 53.48 -13.20 -26.13
N ILE A 49 53.99 -12.79 -24.98
CA ILE A 49 54.69 -11.51 -24.85
C ILE A 49 56.19 -11.81 -24.89
N LEU A 50 56.84 -11.35 -25.95
CA LEU A 50 58.29 -11.37 -26.11
C LEU A 50 58.85 -10.07 -25.53
N ALA A 51 59.45 -10.12 -24.35
CA ALA A 51 60.08 -8.96 -23.73
C ALA A 51 61.52 -9.30 -23.34
N SER A 52 62.48 -8.48 -23.76
CA SER A 52 63.87 -8.65 -23.33
C SER A 52 64.06 -8.02 -21.94
N PRO A 53 64.80 -8.65 -21.01
CA PRO A 53 65.08 -8.05 -19.70
C PRO A 53 65.66 -6.63 -19.84
N GLY A 54 65.11 -5.68 -19.07
CA GLY A 54 65.54 -4.28 -19.11
C GLY A 54 64.84 -3.39 -20.15
N GLN A 55 63.93 -3.94 -20.98
CA GLN A 55 63.12 -3.14 -21.90
C GLN A 55 61.78 -2.76 -21.27
N ARG A 56 61.34 -1.53 -21.57
CA ARG A 56 59.97 -1.10 -21.29
C ARG A 56 59.07 -1.62 -22.39
N PHE A 57 57.92 -2.17 -22.02
CA PHE A 57 56.89 -2.57 -22.97
C PHE A 57 55.53 -2.09 -22.44
N ALA A 58 54.61 -1.85 -23.36
CA ALA A 58 53.23 -1.52 -23.05
C ALA A 58 52.38 -2.76 -23.35
N LEU A 59 51.56 -3.18 -22.37
CA LEU A 59 50.59 -4.25 -22.59
C LEU A 59 49.29 -3.62 -23.09
N CYS A 60 49.00 -3.81 -24.37
CA CYS A 60 47.77 -3.35 -25.01
C CYS A 60 46.79 -4.51 -25.11
N LEU A 61 45.74 -4.48 -24.28
CA LEU A 61 44.67 -5.46 -24.32
C LEU A 61 43.49 -4.90 -25.12
N PRO A 62 42.77 -5.76 -25.86
CA PRO A 62 41.57 -5.34 -26.55
C PRO A 62 40.56 -4.85 -25.50
N LYS A 63 40.12 -3.60 -25.62
CA LYS A 63 39.08 -3.04 -24.75
C LYS A 63 37.78 -3.10 -25.53
N LEU A 64 36.89 -4.03 -25.18
CA LEU A 64 35.56 -4.10 -25.78
C LEU A 64 34.76 -2.88 -25.31
N ILE A 65 34.77 -1.81 -26.10
CA ILE A 65 33.92 -0.64 -25.93
C ILE A 65 32.90 -0.66 -27.06
N LEU A 66 31.66 -0.30 -26.76
CA LEU A 66 30.49 -0.16 -27.65
C LEU A 66 30.68 0.76 -28.89
N ASN A 67 31.89 1.25 -29.17
CA ASN A 67 32.19 2.09 -30.32
C ASN A 67 33.43 1.56 -31.07
N PRO A 68 33.29 1.04 -32.31
CA PRO A 68 34.30 0.24 -33.00
C PRO A 68 35.52 1.02 -33.53
N SER A 69 35.91 2.14 -32.91
CA SER A 69 37.06 2.95 -33.35
C SER A 69 38.18 3.13 -32.31
N LYS A 70 38.06 2.55 -31.11
CA LYS A 70 39.15 2.52 -30.11
C LYS A 70 39.30 1.14 -29.49
N TRP A 71 40.10 0.29 -30.13
CA TRP A 71 40.13 -1.16 -29.86
C TRP A 71 41.07 -1.57 -28.73
N PHE A 72 42.00 -0.72 -28.29
CA PHE A 72 43.04 -1.14 -27.34
C PHE A 72 43.24 -0.12 -26.22
N GLY A 73 43.17 -0.61 -24.97
CA GLY A 73 43.65 0.10 -23.79
C GLY A 73 45.03 -0.41 -23.45
N CYS A 74 46.06 0.45 -23.56
CA CYS A 74 47.42 0.10 -23.19
C CYS A 74 47.69 0.52 -21.75
N ILE A 75 48.19 -0.40 -20.93
CA ILE A 75 48.76 -0.07 -19.63
C ILE A 75 50.13 0.58 -19.89
N SER A 76 50.37 1.74 -19.29
CA SER A 76 51.61 2.52 -19.47
C SER A 76 52.87 1.72 -19.11
N GLU A 77 53.99 2.07 -19.76
CA GLU A 77 55.29 1.38 -19.73
C GLU A 77 55.64 0.75 -18.38
N MET A 78 55.76 -0.58 -18.36
CA MET A 78 56.18 -1.34 -17.18
C MET A 78 57.62 -1.82 -17.35
N PHE A 79 58.42 -1.74 -16.28
CA PHE A 79 59.76 -2.32 -16.23
C PHE A 79 59.67 -3.72 -15.63
N LEU A 80 59.90 -4.76 -16.44
CA LEU A 80 59.80 -6.14 -15.96
C LEU A 80 61.06 -6.52 -15.16
N GLN A 81 60.88 -6.76 -13.86
CA GLN A 81 61.80 -7.55 -13.04
C GLN A 81 61.11 -8.88 -12.71
N GLU A 82 61.86 -9.98 -12.68
CA GLU A 82 61.33 -11.34 -12.49
C GLU A 82 60.42 -11.48 -11.26
N SER A 83 60.69 -10.73 -10.19
CA SER A 83 59.88 -10.72 -8.96
C SER A 83 58.54 -9.96 -9.07
N ASN A 84 58.45 -8.96 -9.96
CA ASN A 84 57.24 -8.15 -10.14
C ASN A 84 56.26 -8.77 -11.13
N PHE A 85 56.72 -9.63 -12.04
CA PHE A 85 55.87 -10.22 -13.07
C PHE A 85 54.86 -11.22 -12.51
N LEU A 86 55.28 -12.13 -11.61
CA LEU A 86 54.36 -13.08 -10.96
C LEU A 86 53.27 -12.35 -10.19
N LYS A 87 53.63 -11.28 -9.47
CA LYS A 87 52.69 -10.43 -8.74
C LYS A 87 51.78 -9.64 -9.69
N LEU A 88 52.30 -9.19 -10.84
CA LEU A 88 51.52 -8.53 -11.88
C LEU A 88 50.52 -9.49 -12.54
N VAL A 89 50.94 -10.72 -12.86
CA VAL A 89 50.07 -11.75 -13.47
C VAL A 89 49.05 -12.26 -12.45
N GLU A 90 49.41 -12.43 -11.19
CA GLU A 90 48.44 -12.71 -10.12
C GLU A 90 47.47 -11.54 -9.94
N ASN A 91 47.92 -10.29 -10.02
CA ASN A 91 47.03 -9.13 -9.94
C ASN A 91 46.15 -8.95 -11.18
N LEU A 92 46.65 -9.28 -12.38
CA LEU A 92 45.93 -9.13 -13.65
C LEU A 92 45.00 -10.32 -13.95
N GLY A 93 45.38 -11.54 -13.58
CA GLY A 93 44.60 -12.76 -13.83
C GLY A 93 43.44 -12.97 -12.87
N VAL A 94 43.34 -12.19 -11.80
CA VAL A 94 42.33 -12.37 -10.73
C VAL A 94 41.07 -11.52 -10.93
N GLU A 95 41.01 -10.62 -11.92
CA GLU A 95 39.93 -9.60 -11.99
C GLU A 95 39.17 -9.49 -13.33
N TRP A 96 39.48 -10.30 -14.35
CA TRP A 96 38.69 -10.26 -15.59
C TRP A 96 37.39 -11.05 -15.41
N GLU A 97 36.32 -10.31 -15.17
CA GLU A 97 34.96 -10.82 -15.21
C GLU A 97 34.33 -10.45 -16.55
N GLU A 98 33.42 -11.29 -17.04
CA GLU A 98 32.58 -11.02 -18.20
C GLU A 98 31.13 -11.15 -17.76
N TRP A 99 30.37 -10.06 -17.90
CA TRP A 99 28.98 -9.97 -17.44
C TRP A 99 28.03 -9.73 -18.60
N HIS A 100 26.96 -10.50 -18.62
CA HIS A 100 25.82 -10.33 -19.51
C HIS A 100 24.72 -9.57 -18.83
N PHE A 101 24.18 -8.58 -19.54
CA PHE A 101 23.04 -7.83 -19.05
C PHE A 101 21.82 -8.21 -19.85
N ASN A 102 20.85 -8.80 -19.18
CA ASN A 102 19.56 -9.08 -19.80
C ASN A 102 18.74 -7.78 -19.87
N VAL A 103 18.93 -7.00 -20.95
CA VAL A 103 18.19 -5.76 -21.23
C VAL A 103 16.90 -6.08 -22.00
N GLU A 104 16.09 -7.03 -21.56
CA GLU A 104 15.00 -7.51 -22.42
C GLU A 104 13.86 -6.52 -22.69
N ASN A 105 13.75 -5.35 -22.02
CA ASN A 105 12.50 -4.56 -22.11
C ASN A 105 12.56 -3.02 -22.15
N GLU A 106 13.72 -2.36 -22.14
CA GLU A 106 13.76 -0.87 -22.15
C GLU A 106 14.18 -0.21 -23.47
N VAL A 107 14.68 -0.98 -24.44
CA VAL A 107 15.27 -0.44 -25.68
C VAL A 107 14.23 0.24 -26.60
N ASN A 108 12.94 -0.10 -26.49
CA ASN A 108 11.89 0.46 -27.35
C ASN A 108 11.45 1.90 -27.00
N MET A 109 11.90 2.48 -25.88
CA MET A 109 11.57 3.88 -25.50
C MET A 109 12.60 4.92 -25.96
N ALA A 110 13.68 4.53 -26.62
CA ALA A 110 14.80 5.42 -26.94
C ALA A 110 14.67 6.23 -28.26
N SER A 111 13.56 6.14 -29.01
CA SER A 111 13.45 6.82 -30.33
C SER A 111 13.08 8.32 -30.26
N THR A 112 12.82 8.89 -29.09
CA THR A 112 12.54 10.34 -28.97
C THR A 112 13.84 11.15 -28.97
N LYS A 113 14.06 11.86 -30.08
CA LYS A 113 15.05 12.92 -30.39
C LYS A 113 15.85 13.47 -29.19
N LEU A 114 17.18 13.51 -29.35
CA LEU A 114 18.19 14.05 -28.44
C LEU A 114 17.72 15.31 -27.68
N LEU A 115 17.34 15.13 -26.42
CA LEU A 115 17.39 16.21 -25.44
C LEU A 115 18.85 16.42 -24.97
N PRO A 116 19.23 17.64 -24.57
CA PRO A 116 20.60 17.97 -24.17
C PRO A 116 21.03 17.10 -22.97
N TRP A 117 22.35 16.85 -22.90
CA TRP A 117 23.18 16.03 -21.98
C TRP A 117 22.98 16.22 -20.45
N THR A 118 21.76 16.49 -19.99
CA THR A 118 21.39 16.27 -18.60
C THR A 118 21.48 14.77 -18.33
N ARG A 119 22.60 14.38 -17.69
CA ARG A 119 23.02 13.01 -17.35
C ARG A 119 21.83 12.25 -16.75
N ARG A 120 21.17 11.41 -17.55
CA ARG A 120 20.12 10.50 -17.07
C ARG A 120 20.80 9.39 -16.27
N VAL A 121 20.83 9.53 -14.95
CA VAL A 121 21.28 8.47 -14.05
C VAL A 121 20.13 7.48 -13.90
N SER A 122 20.16 6.39 -14.66
CA SER A 122 19.33 5.22 -14.36
C SER A 122 20.13 4.25 -13.49
N ALA A 123 19.46 3.43 -12.68
CA ALA A 123 20.12 2.37 -11.91
C ALA A 123 20.94 1.43 -12.83
N GLN A 124 20.40 1.11 -14.01
CA GLN A 124 21.12 0.37 -15.05
C GLN A 124 22.39 1.09 -15.49
N LYS A 125 22.31 2.39 -15.78
CA LYS A 125 23.47 3.18 -16.20
C LYS A 125 24.52 3.25 -15.09
N LEU A 126 24.09 3.41 -13.84
CA LEU A 126 24.97 3.37 -12.68
C LEU A 126 25.69 2.03 -12.58
N ILE A 127 24.99 0.91 -12.77
CA ILE A 127 25.60 -0.42 -12.76
C ILE A 127 26.56 -0.61 -13.92
N LEU A 128 26.17 -0.20 -15.13
CA LEU A 128 27.08 -0.21 -16.29
C LEU A 128 28.32 0.65 -16.06
N ASP A 129 28.19 1.78 -15.37
CA ASP A 129 29.33 2.62 -15.01
C ASP A 129 30.25 1.91 -14.00
N ILE A 130 29.71 1.23 -12.97
CA ILE A 130 30.48 0.38 -12.04
C ILE A 130 31.24 -0.70 -12.80
N VAL A 131 30.56 -1.42 -13.68
CA VAL A 131 31.13 -2.48 -14.52
C VAL A 131 32.27 -1.92 -15.38
N SER A 132 32.03 -0.78 -16.05
CA SER A 132 33.01 -0.15 -16.93
C SER A 132 34.25 0.37 -16.21
N MET A 133 34.13 0.78 -14.94
CA MET A 133 35.25 1.24 -14.12
C MET A 133 36.16 0.10 -13.65
N ARG A 134 35.71 -1.15 -13.75
CA ARG A 134 36.40 -2.33 -13.21
C ARG A 134 37.11 -3.20 -14.26
N ASN A 135 37.34 -2.67 -15.46
CA ASN A 135 37.96 -3.41 -16.59
C ASN A 135 37.22 -4.72 -16.96
N VAL A 136 35.92 -4.77 -16.72
CA VAL A 136 35.05 -5.89 -17.08
C VAL A 136 34.64 -5.76 -18.54
N SER A 137 34.76 -6.83 -19.34
CA SER A 137 34.29 -6.84 -20.73
C SER A 137 32.80 -7.17 -20.81
N PHE A 138 32.15 -6.59 -21.82
CA PHE A 138 30.72 -6.79 -22.09
C PHE A 138 30.57 -7.57 -23.39
N ALA A 139 29.88 -8.71 -23.33
CA ALA A 139 29.48 -9.45 -24.52
C ALA A 139 27.97 -9.33 -24.74
N GLU A 140 27.58 -9.22 -26.01
CA GLU A 140 26.19 -9.21 -26.42
C GLU A 140 25.76 -10.66 -26.67
N PHE A 141 24.99 -11.20 -25.73
CA PHE A 141 24.19 -12.43 -25.74
C PHE A 141 24.54 -13.53 -26.77
N ASP A 142 25.29 -14.56 -26.34
CA ASP A 142 25.29 -15.89 -26.95
C ASP A 142 24.80 -16.90 -25.89
N ILE A 143 23.61 -17.47 -26.12
CA ILE A 143 22.79 -18.27 -25.17
C ILE A 143 23.50 -19.57 -24.72
N THR A 144 24.68 -19.86 -25.25
CA THR A 144 25.31 -21.18 -25.10
C THR A 144 26.32 -21.31 -23.96
N ARG A 145 26.55 -20.27 -23.13
CA ARG A 145 27.61 -20.29 -22.10
C ARG A 145 27.13 -19.95 -20.69
N HIS A 146 27.75 -20.60 -19.70
CA HIS A 146 27.50 -20.40 -18.25
C HIS A 146 28.23 -19.13 -17.78
N GLU A 147 27.86 -17.97 -18.33
CA GLU A 147 28.54 -16.70 -18.03
C GLU A 147 27.79 -15.92 -16.94
N HIS A 148 28.45 -14.94 -16.31
CA HIS A 148 27.85 -14.17 -15.23
C HIS A 148 26.68 -13.34 -15.77
N GLU A 149 25.46 -13.62 -15.31
CA GLU A 149 24.27 -12.88 -15.71
C GLU A 149 23.87 -11.87 -14.62
N LEU A 150 23.67 -10.63 -15.05
CA LEU A 150 23.09 -9.57 -14.25
C LEU A 150 21.68 -9.26 -14.78
N GLN A 151 20.69 -9.43 -13.91
CA GLN A 151 19.31 -9.11 -14.22
C GLN A 151 18.67 -8.30 -13.09
N ARG A 152 17.79 -7.37 -13.45
CA ARG A 152 16.89 -6.75 -12.48
C ARG A 152 15.88 -7.80 -12.03
N TRP A 153 15.86 -8.08 -10.74
CA TRP A 153 15.01 -9.09 -10.14
C TRP A 153 13.77 -8.46 -9.52
N GLY A 154 12.60 -9.03 -9.80
CA GLY A 154 11.33 -8.65 -9.18
C GLY A 154 10.42 -9.87 -9.08
N SER A 155 10.32 -10.45 -7.89
CA SER A 155 9.62 -11.73 -7.65
C SER A 155 8.09 -11.64 -7.61
N ALA A 156 7.47 -10.70 -8.32
CA ALA A 156 6.02 -10.74 -8.54
C ALA A 156 5.58 -12.04 -9.26
N SER A 157 6.53 -12.71 -9.91
CA SER A 157 6.46 -14.01 -10.57
C SER A 157 6.64 -15.15 -9.56
N LEU A 158 5.55 -15.57 -8.90
CA LEU A 158 5.49 -16.69 -7.94
C LEU A 158 6.00 -18.06 -8.49
N THR A 159 6.27 -18.17 -9.80
CA THR A 159 6.64 -19.42 -10.47
C THR A 159 8.13 -19.62 -10.70
N GLU A 160 8.97 -18.59 -10.52
CA GLU A 160 10.40 -18.68 -10.83
C GLU A 160 11.25 -19.26 -9.69
N SER A 161 10.69 -19.45 -8.49
CA SER A 161 11.45 -19.93 -7.33
C SER A 161 12.05 -21.34 -7.51
N ASN A 162 11.43 -22.19 -8.34
CA ASN A 162 11.88 -23.58 -8.48
C ASN A 162 13.08 -23.74 -9.43
N PHE A 163 13.23 -22.85 -10.42
CA PHE A 163 14.38 -22.89 -11.34
C PHE A 163 15.65 -22.31 -10.69
N MET A 164 15.48 -21.39 -9.73
CA MET A 164 16.60 -20.74 -9.02
C MET A 164 17.34 -21.67 -8.06
N ALA A 165 16.78 -22.84 -7.71
CA ALA A 165 17.37 -23.72 -6.70
C ALA A 165 18.63 -24.47 -7.17
N GLU A 166 18.87 -24.60 -8.48
CA GLU A 166 20.01 -25.33 -9.03
C GLU A 166 21.23 -24.45 -9.32
N LEU A 167 21.05 -23.13 -9.35
CA LEU A 167 22.07 -22.16 -9.73
C LEU A 167 22.50 -21.30 -8.53
N GLU A 168 23.78 -20.92 -8.47
CA GLU A 168 24.31 -20.06 -7.41
C GLU A 168 23.98 -18.60 -7.71
N TRP A 169 22.96 -18.06 -7.05
CA TRP A 169 22.54 -16.65 -7.16
C TRP A 169 22.92 -15.85 -5.92
N ASP A 170 23.43 -14.64 -6.12
CA ASP A 170 23.47 -13.59 -5.08
C ASP A 170 22.43 -12.54 -5.42
N ILE A 171 21.56 -12.20 -4.47
CA ILE A 171 20.47 -11.24 -4.68
C ILE A 171 20.73 -10.04 -3.79
N ILE A 172 20.88 -8.88 -4.41
CA ILE A 172 20.93 -7.60 -3.72
C ILE A 172 19.52 -7.04 -3.69
N ILE A 173 18.88 -7.11 -2.53
CA ILE A 173 17.53 -6.56 -2.34
C ILE A 173 17.65 -5.03 -2.27
N THR A 174 16.92 -4.32 -3.13
CA THR A 174 16.85 -2.85 -3.10
C THR A 174 15.65 -2.39 -2.29
N GLU A 175 14.47 -2.96 -2.52
CA GLU A 175 13.22 -2.58 -1.87
C GLU A 175 12.26 -3.77 -1.69
N ASN A 176 11.28 -3.61 -0.79
CA ASN A 176 10.11 -4.48 -0.74
C ASN A 176 8.94 -3.75 -1.39
N GLU A 177 8.48 -4.27 -2.52
CA GLU A 177 7.34 -3.75 -3.24
C GLU A 177 6.10 -4.59 -2.96
N GLY A 178 4.93 -4.00 -3.21
CA GLY A 178 3.66 -4.71 -3.22
C GLY A 178 2.65 -3.87 -3.97
N PHE A 179 1.52 -4.45 -4.36
CA PHE A 179 0.44 -3.66 -4.93
C PHE A 179 -0.25 -2.88 -3.83
N GLN A 180 -0.38 -1.59 -4.07
CA GLN A 180 -1.20 -0.66 -3.30
C GLN A 180 -2.20 -0.01 -4.26
N PHE A 181 -3.17 0.70 -3.70
CA PHE A 181 -4.06 1.53 -4.51
C PHE A 181 -4.16 2.95 -3.96
N LEU A 182 -4.47 3.89 -4.84
CA LEU A 182 -4.89 5.23 -4.48
C LEU A 182 -6.27 5.52 -5.07
N THR A 183 -7.02 6.40 -4.41
CA THR A 183 -8.32 6.88 -4.90
C THR A 183 -8.59 8.27 -4.36
N CYS A 184 -9.46 9.04 -5.01
CA CYS A 184 -10.10 10.20 -4.40
C CYS A 184 -11.61 9.99 -4.19
N TYR A 185 -12.11 8.77 -4.43
CA TYR A 185 -13.50 8.45 -4.14
C TYR A 185 -13.76 8.50 -2.64
N THR A 186 -14.84 9.18 -2.30
CA THR A 186 -15.35 9.25 -0.94
C THR A 186 -16.85 9.04 -0.95
N GLU A 187 -17.35 8.12 -0.13
CA GLU A 187 -18.78 7.93 0.07
C GLU A 187 -19.23 8.77 1.28
N PRO A 188 -20.27 9.62 1.14
CA PRO A 188 -20.81 10.35 2.27
C PRO A 188 -21.47 9.36 3.23
N TYR A 189 -20.78 9.01 4.32
CA TYR A 189 -21.31 8.11 5.32
C TYR A 189 -22.07 8.91 6.38
N ILE A 190 -23.40 8.83 6.35
CA ILE A 190 -24.24 9.35 7.43
C ILE A 190 -24.41 8.25 8.46
N SER A 191 -23.65 8.35 9.55
CA SER A 191 -23.88 7.48 10.70
C SER A 191 -24.92 8.10 11.64
N PHE A 192 -25.69 7.27 12.33
CA PHE A 192 -26.52 7.72 13.46
C PHE A 192 -25.72 8.37 14.58
N ASN A 193 -24.40 8.17 14.60
CA ASN A 193 -23.51 8.85 15.54
C ASN A 193 -23.61 10.37 15.42
N LEU A 194 -24.02 10.90 14.26
CA LEU A 194 -24.25 12.34 14.05
C LEU A 194 -25.23 12.97 15.07
N TYR A 195 -26.17 12.20 15.60
CA TYR A 195 -27.12 12.70 16.61
C TYR A 195 -26.55 12.70 18.02
N ILE A 196 -25.51 11.91 18.29
CA ILE A 196 -24.89 11.79 19.62
C ILE A 196 -23.66 12.70 19.71
N THR A 197 -22.93 12.87 18.60
CA THR A 197 -21.69 13.65 18.49
C THR A 197 -21.75 15.14 18.82
N PRO A 198 -22.88 15.87 18.72
CA PRO A 198 -22.89 17.29 19.05
C PRO A 198 -22.39 17.55 20.46
N PHE A 199 -22.64 16.61 21.38
CA PHE A 199 -22.16 16.67 22.75
C PHE A 199 -21.12 15.59 23.02
N GLN A 200 -20.07 15.97 23.74
CA GLN A 200 -19.09 15.04 24.26
C GLN A 200 -19.76 14.09 25.28
N THR A 201 -19.22 12.88 25.43
CA THR A 201 -19.79 11.85 26.32
C THR A 201 -19.90 12.35 27.77
N GLU A 202 -18.93 13.13 28.22
CA GLU A 202 -18.88 13.77 29.53
C GLU A 202 -20.10 14.66 29.76
N LEU A 203 -20.52 15.38 28.73
CA LEU A 203 -21.64 16.30 28.78
C LEU A 203 -22.98 15.57 28.92
N TRP A 204 -23.13 14.42 28.25
CA TRP A 204 -24.28 13.53 28.42
C TRP A 204 -24.35 12.97 29.84
N VAL A 205 -23.21 12.58 30.41
CA VAL A 205 -23.15 12.11 31.80
C VAL A 205 -23.54 13.23 32.77
N VAL A 206 -22.99 14.44 32.61
CA VAL A 206 -23.33 15.60 33.43
C VAL A 206 -24.81 15.96 33.29
N LEU A 207 -25.36 15.96 32.08
CA LEU A 207 -26.77 16.19 31.84
C LEU A 207 -27.64 15.15 32.56
N GLY A 208 -27.32 13.86 32.41
CA GLY A 208 -28.02 12.77 33.11
C GLY A 208 -27.97 12.94 34.64
N LEU A 209 -26.80 13.24 35.19
CA LEU A 209 -26.64 13.54 36.62
C LEU A 209 -27.47 14.74 37.04
N SER A 210 -27.48 15.84 36.28
CA SER A 210 -28.28 17.04 36.58
C SER A 210 -29.79 16.79 36.57
N ILE A 211 -30.28 15.97 35.63
CA ILE A 211 -31.69 15.56 35.56
C ILE A 211 -32.04 14.77 36.82
N THR A 212 -31.21 13.77 37.18
CA THR A 212 -31.46 12.95 38.37
C THR A 212 -31.40 13.75 39.67
N THR A 213 -30.49 14.72 39.81
CA THR A 213 -30.41 15.57 41.00
C THR A 213 -31.63 16.49 41.10
N ILE A 214 -32.09 17.11 40.02
CA ILE A 214 -33.28 17.97 40.07
C ILE A 214 -34.54 17.16 40.39
N ILE A 215 -34.69 15.98 39.79
CA ILE A 215 -35.83 15.08 40.09
C ILE A 215 -35.81 14.67 41.56
N THR A 216 -34.67 14.22 42.09
CA THR A 216 -34.55 13.76 43.48
C THR A 216 -34.77 14.90 44.48
N VAL A 217 -34.15 16.05 44.28
CA VAL A 217 -34.33 17.20 45.18
C VAL A 217 -35.79 17.66 45.16
N THR A 218 -36.40 17.80 43.98
CA THR A 218 -37.81 18.20 43.87
C THR A 218 -38.74 17.17 44.52
N ALA A 219 -38.46 15.88 44.36
CA ALA A 219 -39.24 14.81 45.00
C ALA A 219 -39.14 14.87 46.53
N ILE A 220 -37.95 15.12 47.07
CA ILE A 220 -37.73 15.32 48.50
C ILE A 220 -38.54 16.53 49.00
N VAL A 221 -38.50 17.67 48.28
CA VAL A 221 -39.27 18.86 48.66
C VAL A 221 -40.76 18.60 48.68
N LEU A 222 -41.31 17.93 47.66
CA LEU A 222 -42.74 17.59 47.62
C LEU A 222 -43.12 16.63 48.75
N HIS A 223 -42.29 15.63 49.02
CA HIS A 223 -42.51 14.68 50.11
C HIS A 223 -42.60 15.38 51.47
N TYR A 224 -41.68 16.30 51.76
CA TYR A 224 -41.71 17.07 53.01
C TYR A 224 -42.87 18.05 53.14
N ARG A 225 -43.47 18.48 52.02
CA ARG A 225 -44.62 19.39 52.04
C ARG A 225 -45.96 18.69 52.29
N LYS A 226 -46.01 17.35 52.32
CA LYS A 226 -47.22 16.54 52.56
C LYS A 226 -48.41 16.98 51.67
N GLU A 227 -48.15 17.40 50.44
CA GLU A 227 -49.25 17.66 49.49
C GLU A 227 -49.70 16.35 48.85
N GLU A 228 -50.98 15.99 49.00
CA GLU A 228 -51.56 14.76 48.45
C GLU A 228 -51.78 14.79 46.92
N GLN A 229 -51.31 15.83 46.22
CA GLN A 229 -51.47 15.91 44.77
C GLN A 229 -50.42 15.05 44.06
N TYR A 230 -50.88 14.03 43.32
CA TYR A 230 -50.04 13.22 42.45
C TYR A 230 -49.51 14.06 41.27
N PHE A 231 -48.22 14.40 41.31
CA PHE A 231 -47.51 15.11 40.25
C PHE A 231 -46.29 14.31 39.81
N SER A 232 -46.19 14.01 38.51
CA SER A 232 -45.06 13.27 37.94
C SER A 232 -43.91 14.21 37.61
N ILE A 233 -43.04 14.46 38.59
CA ILE A 233 -41.88 15.37 38.45
C ILE A 233 -40.99 14.94 37.27
N TRP A 234 -40.70 13.64 37.12
CA TRP A 234 -39.76 13.17 36.12
C TRP A 234 -40.26 13.43 34.68
N LEU A 235 -41.56 13.26 34.42
CA LEU A 235 -42.16 13.58 33.13
C LEU A 235 -42.11 15.08 32.84
N PHE A 236 -42.35 15.91 33.86
CA PHE A 236 -42.26 17.36 33.71
C PHE A 236 -40.84 17.82 33.33
N ILE A 237 -39.83 17.29 34.03
CA ILE A 237 -38.41 17.60 33.77
C ILE A 237 -37.98 17.14 32.37
N LEU A 238 -38.40 15.94 31.94
CA LEU A 238 -38.12 15.47 30.59
C LEU A 238 -38.86 16.27 29.52
N ALA A 239 -40.14 16.60 29.74
CA ALA A 239 -40.92 17.41 28.80
C ALA A 239 -40.26 18.76 28.56
N THR A 240 -39.85 19.46 29.63
CA THR A 240 -39.15 20.75 29.52
C THR A 240 -37.79 20.66 28.82
N LEU A 241 -37.07 19.53 28.96
CA LEU A 241 -35.82 19.28 28.20
C LEU A 241 -36.08 19.11 26.70
N PHE A 242 -37.24 18.58 26.31
CA PHE A 242 -37.67 18.45 24.92
C PHE A 242 -38.44 19.68 24.41
N GLU A 243 -38.37 20.80 25.12
CA GLU A 243 -39.11 22.04 24.83
C GLU A 243 -40.65 21.88 24.83
N GLU A 244 -41.15 20.83 25.47
CA GLU A 244 -42.58 20.56 25.65
C GLU A 244 -43.09 21.10 26.99
N THR A 245 -44.32 21.61 27.01
CA THR A 245 -44.93 22.14 28.22
C THR A 245 -45.58 21.03 29.06
N GLY A 246 -45.22 20.94 30.35
CA GLY A 246 -45.88 20.05 31.30
C GLY A 246 -46.93 20.76 32.17
N PHE A 247 -47.93 20.02 32.66
CA PHE A 247 -48.92 20.54 33.61
C PHE A 247 -48.32 20.65 35.02
N ILE A 248 -48.35 21.85 35.61
CA ILE A 248 -47.91 22.08 37.00
C ILE A 248 -49.12 22.46 37.86
N PRO A 249 -49.38 21.76 38.98
CA PRO A 249 -50.42 22.16 39.93
C PRO A 249 -50.20 23.57 40.48
N SER A 250 -51.27 24.36 40.55
CA SER A 250 -51.23 25.77 40.97
C SER A 250 -50.72 26.01 42.41
N LYS A 251 -50.82 25.00 43.28
CA LYS A 251 -50.27 25.05 44.65
C LYS A 251 -48.74 25.03 44.65
N ILE A 252 -48.15 24.17 43.84
CA ILE A 252 -46.69 24.01 43.72
C ILE A 252 -46.06 25.26 43.07
N VAL A 253 -46.75 25.86 42.09
CA VAL A 253 -46.29 27.10 41.40
C VAL A 253 -46.09 28.27 42.35
N LYS A 254 -46.79 28.34 43.48
CA LYS A 254 -46.67 29.44 44.45
C LYS A 254 -45.41 29.36 45.33
N CYS A 255 -44.63 28.29 45.22
CA CYS A 255 -43.44 28.10 46.04
C CYS A 255 -42.23 28.77 45.38
N ASP A 256 -41.59 29.71 46.09
CA ASP A 256 -40.45 30.47 45.56
C ASP A 256 -39.28 29.58 45.19
N TYR A 257 -38.94 28.58 46.03
CA TYR A 257 -37.95 27.57 45.69
C TYR A 257 -38.23 26.85 44.36
N PHE A 258 -39.47 26.43 44.16
CA PHE A 258 -39.86 25.69 42.95
C PHE A 258 -39.80 26.59 41.71
N ARG A 259 -40.21 27.86 41.84
CA ARG A 259 -40.08 28.87 40.78
C ARG A 259 -38.63 29.12 40.39
N LEU A 260 -37.73 29.27 41.35
CA LEU A 260 -36.31 29.52 41.09
C LEU A 260 -35.62 28.29 40.51
N SER A 261 -35.86 27.11 41.08
CA SER A 261 -35.26 25.84 40.63
C SER A 261 -35.74 25.47 39.23
N LEU A 262 -37.06 25.41 39.01
CA LEU A 262 -37.59 25.11 37.68
C LEU A 262 -37.35 26.24 36.67
N GLY A 263 -37.40 27.51 37.08
CA GLY A 263 -37.08 28.62 36.19
C GLY A 263 -35.65 28.52 35.66
N THR A 264 -34.70 28.18 36.54
CA THR A 264 -33.30 27.93 36.17
C THR A 264 -33.18 26.70 35.27
N TRP A 265 -33.87 25.60 35.59
CA TRP A 265 -33.89 24.39 34.76
C TRP A 265 -34.46 24.64 33.37
N CYS A 266 -35.59 25.35 33.25
CA CYS A 266 -36.20 25.69 31.98
C CYS A 266 -35.28 26.57 31.13
N LEU A 267 -34.66 27.60 31.73
CA LEU A 267 -33.67 28.43 31.04
C LEU A 267 -32.50 27.58 30.53
N MET A 268 -31.96 26.71 31.38
CA MET A 268 -30.85 25.81 31.00
C MET A 268 -31.26 24.83 29.90
N SER A 269 -32.47 24.28 29.98
CA SER A 269 -33.00 23.34 28.98
C SER A 269 -33.08 24.00 27.60
N VAL A 270 -33.68 25.19 27.50
CA VAL A 270 -33.77 25.97 26.25
C VAL A 270 -32.40 26.31 25.70
N ILE A 271 -31.44 26.66 26.56
CA ILE A 271 -30.07 26.93 26.13
C ILE A 271 -29.43 25.66 25.57
N LEU A 272 -29.51 24.54 26.29
CA LEU A 272 -28.92 23.26 25.88
C LEU A 272 -29.50 22.75 24.56
N THR A 273 -30.81 22.80 24.39
CA THR A 273 -31.49 22.38 23.15
C THR A 273 -31.10 23.26 21.98
N ASN A 274 -31.05 24.59 22.15
CA ASN A 274 -30.61 25.51 21.11
C ASN A 274 -29.15 25.29 20.72
N VAL A 275 -28.27 25.05 21.69
CA VAL A 275 -26.86 24.74 21.44
C VAL A 275 -26.70 23.39 20.74
N TYR A 276 -27.44 22.37 21.18
CA TYR A 276 -27.48 21.05 20.53
C TYR A 276 -27.92 21.17 19.06
N ASN A 277 -29.05 21.86 18.81
CA ASN A 277 -29.58 22.09 17.47
C ASN A 277 -28.59 22.87 16.60
N GLY A 278 -27.97 23.92 17.13
CA GLY A 278 -26.97 24.72 16.43
C GLY A 278 -25.73 23.90 16.04
N LEU A 279 -25.20 23.09 16.96
CA LEU A 279 -24.09 22.18 16.68
C LEU A 279 -24.47 21.10 15.67
N MET A 280 -25.64 20.49 15.83
CA MET A 280 -26.13 19.46 14.93
C MET A 280 -26.30 20.02 13.50
N ILE A 281 -26.85 21.23 13.35
CA ILE A 281 -26.96 21.91 12.05
C ILE A 281 -25.55 22.24 11.50
N SER A 282 -24.65 22.71 12.35
CA SER A 282 -23.26 23.00 11.95
C SER A 282 -22.54 21.75 11.44
N GLU A 283 -22.64 20.63 12.14
CA GLU A 283 -22.08 19.33 11.73
C GLU A 283 -22.76 18.78 10.46
N LEU A 284 -24.07 19.02 10.30
CA LEU A 284 -24.79 18.66 9.08
C LEU A 284 -24.29 19.44 7.86
N ASN A 285 -23.83 20.68 8.07
CA ASN A 285 -23.28 21.58 7.05
C ASN A 285 -21.76 21.45 6.87
N ALA A 286 -21.03 20.92 7.86
CA ALA A 286 -19.60 20.68 7.78
C ALA A 286 -19.31 19.58 6.73
N PRO A 287 -18.14 19.61 6.06
CA PRO A 287 -17.71 18.51 5.20
C PRO A 287 -17.69 17.22 6.01
N ARG A 288 -18.66 16.34 5.77
CA ARG A 288 -18.88 15.12 6.56
C ARG A 288 -17.63 14.25 6.54
N LYS A 289 -17.44 13.47 7.61
CA LYS A 289 -16.46 12.38 7.59
C LYS A 289 -16.79 11.46 6.43
N MET A 290 -15.94 11.54 5.43
CA MET A 290 -16.05 10.83 4.18
C MET A 290 -15.44 9.45 4.35
N PHE A 291 -16.18 8.39 4.03
CA PHE A 291 -15.61 7.06 3.98
C PHE A 291 -14.82 6.91 2.67
N HIS A 292 -13.57 6.49 2.75
CA HIS A 292 -12.79 6.08 1.59
C HIS A 292 -12.25 4.66 1.80
N PRO A 293 -12.04 3.88 0.73
CA PRO A 293 -11.45 2.56 0.87
C PRO A 293 -9.99 2.69 1.33
N GLU A 294 -9.62 2.03 2.43
CA GLU A 294 -8.24 1.99 2.96
C GLU A 294 -7.55 0.64 2.71
N ILE A 295 -8.34 -0.43 2.56
CA ILE A 295 -7.87 -1.80 2.41
C ILE A 295 -8.50 -2.46 1.18
N PHE A 296 -7.86 -3.48 0.62
CA PHE A 296 -8.35 -4.14 -0.61
C PHE A 296 -9.69 -4.84 -0.40
N PHE A 297 -10.01 -5.20 0.85
CA PHE A 297 -11.33 -5.73 1.21
C PHE A 297 -12.47 -4.77 0.84
N HIS A 298 -12.28 -3.44 0.97
CA HIS A 298 -13.30 -2.45 0.63
C HIS A 298 -13.54 -2.32 -0.88
N LEU A 299 -12.63 -2.83 -1.71
CA LEU A 299 -12.74 -2.78 -3.17
C LEU A 299 -13.54 -3.94 -3.77
N ARG A 300 -13.91 -4.95 -2.97
CA ARG A 300 -14.58 -6.16 -3.47
C ARG A 300 -15.97 -5.84 -4.00
N CYS A 301 -16.26 -6.28 -5.23
CA CYS A 301 -17.61 -6.24 -5.79
C CYS A 301 -18.50 -7.37 -5.23
N GLN A 302 -17.95 -8.58 -5.16
CA GLN A 302 -18.62 -9.79 -4.66
C GLN A 302 -17.58 -10.72 -4.01
N ASN A 303 -18.00 -11.48 -2.99
CA ASN A 303 -17.13 -12.47 -2.31
C ASN A 303 -17.06 -13.81 -3.08
N LEU A 304 -16.88 -13.73 -4.39
CA LEU A 304 -16.98 -14.86 -5.31
C LEU A 304 -16.01 -16.00 -4.94
N PHE A 305 -14.72 -15.67 -4.79
CA PHE A 305 -13.68 -16.65 -4.54
C PHE A 305 -13.69 -17.15 -3.11
N GLU A 306 -13.92 -16.26 -2.13
CA GLU A 306 -14.00 -16.67 -0.73
C GLU A 306 -15.14 -17.68 -0.52
N ASP A 307 -16.29 -17.46 -1.15
CA ASP A 307 -17.43 -18.38 -1.12
C ASP A 307 -17.09 -19.72 -1.81
N LEU A 308 -16.35 -19.71 -2.91
CA LEU A 308 -15.90 -20.92 -3.61
C LEU A 308 -14.88 -21.72 -2.80
N VAL A 309 -13.93 -21.06 -2.15
CA VAL A 309 -12.93 -21.70 -1.29
C VAL A 309 -13.58 -22.31 -0.07
N LYS A 310 -14.46 -21.57 0.62
CA LYS A 310 -15.23 -22.10 1.76
C LYS A 310 -16.06 -23.33 1.34
N PHE A 311 -16.67 -23.28 0.15
CA PHE A 311 -17.41 -24.40 -0.39
C PHE A 311 -16.50 -25.62 -0.68
N LYS A 312 -15.36 -25.42 -1.35
CA LYS A 312 -14.38 -26.48 -1.63
C LYS A 312 -13.78 -27.07 -0.35
N MET A 313 -13.49 -26.25 0.66
CA MET A 313 -12.97 -26.73 1.95
C MET A 313 -14.00 -27.59 2.69
N ARG A 314 -15.28 -27.20 2.64
CA ARG A 314 -16.36 -27.94 3.31
C ARG A 314 -16.72 -29.25 2.61
N HIS A 315 -16.62 -29.30 1.27
CA HIS A 315 -17.15 -30.40 0.46
C HIS A 315 -16.11 -31.09 -0.44
N GLY A 316 -14.82 -30.74 -0.36
CA GLY A 316 -13.81 -31.16 -1.33
C GLY A 316 -13.50 -32.66 -1.38
N LYS A 317 -13.97 -33.44 -0.41
CA LYS A 317 -13.86 -34.92 -0.39
C LYS A 317 -15.15 -35.64 -0.80
N THR A 318 -16.25 -34.92 -0.99
CA THR A 318 -17.56 -35.54 -1.28
C THR A 318 -17.74 -35.80 -2.78
N ASN A 319 -18.41 -36.90 -3.12
CA ASN A 319 -18.70 -37.26 -4.50
C ASN A 319 -19.52 -36.18 -5.21
N THR A 320 -19.28 -35.99 -6.51
CA THR A 320 -19.94 -34.95 -7.34
C THR A 320 -21.47 -35.09 -7.34
N SER A 321 -22.00 -36.30 -7.18
CA SER A 321 -23.44 -36.57 -7.05
C SER A 321 -24.06 -35.99 -5.79
N ASP A 322 -23.33 -36.02 -4.67
CA ASP A 322 -23.80 -35.52 -3.38
C ASP A 322 -23.66 -34.00 -3.27
N LEU A 323 -22.64 -33.44 -3.94
CA LEU A 323 -22.50 -31.99 -4.12
C LEU A 323 -23.74 -31.37 -4.77
N LYS A 324 -24.28 -32.03 -5.82
CA LYS A 324 -25.46 -31.54 -6.54
C LYS A 324 -26.70 -31.42 -5.67
N LYS A 325 -26.82 -32.23 -4.61
CA LYS A 325 -27.93 -32.21 -3.65
C LYS A 325 -27.76 -31.13 -2.57
N THR A 326 -26.57 -30.57 -2.43
CA THR A 326 -26.27 -29.60 -1.37
C THR A 326 -26.96 -28.26 -1.64
N LYS A 327 -27.72 -27.74 -0.65
CA LYS A 327 -28.38 -26.43 -0.73
C LYS A 327 -27.35 -25.34 -1.03
N GLY A 328 -27.53 -24.62 -2.14
CA GLY A 328 -26.62 -23.57 -2.59
C GLY A 328 -25.66 -23.97 -3.72
N TYR A 329 -25.53 -25.27 -4.05
CA TYR A 329 -24.66 -25.74 -5.12
C TYR A 329 -24.92 -25.05 -6.46
N ALA A 330 -26.18 -24.91 -6.87
CA ALA A 330 -26.56 -24.22 -8.11
C ALA A 330 -26.03 -22.77 -8.18
N LYS A 331 -26.12 -22.03 -7.06
CA LYS A 331 -25.61 -20.65 -6.97
C LYS A 331 -24.08 -20.60 -7.05
N HIS A 332 -23.39 -21.54 -6.43
CA HIS A 332 -21.93 -21.66 -6.53
C HIS A 332 -21.47 -22.07 -7.93
N MET A 333 -22.19 -22.97 -8.61
CA MET A 333 -21.88 -23.36 -9.99
C MET A 333 -22.08 -22.23 -10.98
N LEU A 334 -23.14 -21.42 -10.85
CA LEU A 334 -23.33 -20.23 -11.68
C LEU A 334 -22.16 -19.24 -11.51
N ARG A 335 -21.73 -19.05 -10.27
CA ARG A 335 -20.59 -18.21 -9.89
C ARG A 335 -19.26 -18.72 -10.46
N LEU A 336 -19.02 -20.03 -10.36
CA LEU A 336 -17.84 -20.68 -10.94
C LEU A 336 -17.83 -20.59 -12.47
N ASN A 337 -18.99 -20.79 -13.11
CA ASN A 337 -19.12 -20.66 -14.55
C ASN A 337 -18.86 -19.23 -15.02
N ALA A 338 -19.35 -18.22 -14.29
CA ALA A 338 -19.06 -16.82 -14.57
C ALA A 338 -17.55 -16.51 -14.43
N LEU A 339 -16.90 -17.04 -13.39
CA LEU A 339 -15.46 -16.93 -13.21
C LEU A 339 -14.68 -17.58 -14.35
N ASN A 340 -15.00 -18.83 -14.70
CA ASN A 340 -14.33 -19.56 -15.77
C ASN A 340 -14.52 -18.87 -17.13
N LYS A 341 -15.70 -18.30 -17.38
CA LYS A 341 -15.98 -17.50 -18.57
C LYS A 341 -15.08 -16.27 -18.62
N PHE A 342 -15.04 -15.50 -17.53
CA PHE A 342 -14.18 -14.32 -17.44
C PHE A 342 -12.70 -14.67 -17.55
N HIS A 343 -12.26 -15.75 -16.91
CA HIS A 343 -10.90 -16.25 -17.02
C HIS A 343 -10.53 -16.60 -18.45
N LYS A 344 -11.42 -17.31 -19.16
CA LYS A 344 -11.24 -17.62 -20.58
C LYS A 344 -11.10 -16.36 -21.42
N GLU A 345 -11.98 -15.38 -21.24
CA GLU A 345 -11.93 -14.09 -21.96
C GLU A 345 -10.57 -13.39 -21.74
N VAL A 346 -10.08 -13.31 -20.50
CA VAL A 346 -8.78 -12.71 -20.17
C VAL A 346 -7.61 -13.52 -20.74
N THR A 347 -7.65 -14.86 -20.66
CA THR A 347 -6.59 -15.71 -21.24
C THR A 347 -6.58 -15.66 -22.76
N ASP A 348 -7.74 -15.51 -23.40
CA ASP A 348 -7.83 -15.39 -24.85
C ASP A 348 -7.15 -14.08 -25.29
N VAL A 349 -7.37 -12.96 -24.59
CA VAL A 349 -6.60 -11.70 -24.83
C VAL A 349 -5.10 -11.92 -24.67
N PHE A 350 -4.70 -12.64 -23.63
CA PHE A 350 -3.30 -12.83 -23.30
C PHE A 350 -2.57 -13.73 -24.31
N THR A 351 -3.20 -14.83 -24.72
CA THR A 351 -2.60 -15.84 -25.60
C THR A 351 -2.70 -15.49 -27.09
N PHE A 352 -3.80 -14.88 -27.54
CA PHE A 352 -4.03 -14.54 -28.97
C PHE A 352 -3.40 -13.22 -29.41
N ALA A 353 -2.47 -12.68 -28.63
CA ALA A 353 -1.76 -11.43 -28.89
C ALA A 353 -0.86 -11.45 -30.16
N LYS A 354 -0.91 -12.51 -30.97
CA LYS A 354 -0.26 -12.62 -32.28
C LYS A 354 -1.20 -12.49 -33.50
N TRP A 355 -2.49 -12.19 -33.34
CA TRP A 355 -3.43 -12.14 -34.46
C TRP A 355 -4.05 -10.77 -34.77
N GLU A 356 -3.85 -10.31 -36.01
CA GLU A 356 -4.55 -9.19 -36.66
C GLU A 356 -6.08 -9.41 -36.81
N SER A 357 -6.59 -10.59 -36.43
CA SER A 357 -7.95 -11.05 -36.71
C SER A 357 -8.94 -11.00 -35.54
N LEU A 358 -8.60 -10.40 -34.39
CA LEU A 358 -9.57 -10.17 -33.32
C LEU A 358 -10.60 -9.11 -33.76
N ALA A 359 -11.62 -9.59 -34.48
CA ALA A 359 -12.80 -8.84 -34.92
C ALA A 359 -13.72 -8.44 -33.75
N TYR A 360 -13.40 -8.85 -32.53
CA TYR A 360 -14.19 -8.60 -31.33
C TYR A 360 -13.38 -7.76 -30.35
N ASP A 361 -13.75 -6.49 -30.23
CA ASP A 361 -13.41 -5.70 -29.05
C ASP A 361 -14.13 -6.34 -27.87
N ILE A 362 -13.42 -6.61 -26.78
CA ILE A 362 -14.06 -7.15 -25.58
C ILE A 362 -14.80 -5.97 -24.96
N ASP A 363 -16.05 -5.85 -25.35
CA ASP A 363 -16.95 -4.88 -24.78
C ASP A 363 -17.25 -5.32 -23.35
N HIS A 364 -16.43 -4.84 -22.42
CA HIS A 364 -16.62 -5.03 -20.99
C HIS A 364 -17.83 -4.24 -20.46
N THR A 365 -18.82 -3.87 -21.29
CA THR A 365 -20.03 -3.11 -20.92
C THR A 365 -20.84 -3.66 -19.75
N LYS A 366 -20.58 -4.91 -19.32
CA LYS A 366 -21.17 -5.48 -18.10
C LYS A 366 -20.44 -5.08 -16.80
N VAL A 367 -19.74 -3.95 -16.76
CA VAL A 367 -19.25 -3.37 -15.51
C VAL A 367 -20.45 -2.94 -14.65
N ASP A 368 -20.52 -3.44 -13.42
CA ASP A 368 -21.51 -2.93 -12.46
C ASP A 368 -21.04 -1.56 -11.97
N ASN A 369 -21.80 -0.50 -12.23
CA ASN A 369 -21.48 0.86 -11.77
C ASN A 369 -21.39 0.97 -10.23
N ARG A 370 -21.87 -0.04 -9.48
CA ARG A 370 -21.70 -0.13 -8.03
C ARG A 370 -20.30 -0.62 -7.63
N CYS A 371 -19.53 -1.18 -8.54
CA CYS A 371 -18.22 -1.77 -8.23
C CYS A 371 -17.09 -0.82 -8.63
N TYR A 372 -15.97 -0.91 -7.91
CA TYR A 372 -14.81 -0.08 -8.20
C TYR A 372 -14.20 -0.47 -9.55
N LYS A 373 -13.78 0.52 -10.33
CA LYS A 373 -12.85 0.34 -11.44
C LYS A 373 -11.44 0.21 -10.89
N LEU A 374 -10.76 -0.84 -11.29
CA LEU A 374 -9.44 -1.24 -10.82
C LEU A 374 -8.41 -0.95 -11.92
N LEU A 375 -8.07 0.32 -12.10
CA LEU A 375 -7.15 0.77 -13.17
C LEU A 375 -5.70 0.56 -12.74
N SER A 376 -4.82 0.17 -13.65
CA SER A 376 -3.37 0.06 -13.39
C SER A 376 -2.57 0.42 -14.64
N GLY A 377 -1.27 0.67 -14.47
CA GLY A 377 -0.36 0.91 -15.59
C GLY A 377 -0.24 -0.30 -16.52
N PHE A 378 0.21 -0.06 -17.75
CA PHE A 378 0.49 -1.12 -18.73
C PHE A 378 2.01 -1.37 -18.76
N ALA A 379 2.46 -2.51 -18.24
CA ALA A 379 3.89 -2.83 -18.12
C ALA A 379 4.39 -3.63 -19.34
N GLY A 380 5.29 -3.06 -20.15
CA GLY A 380 6.07 -3.72 -21.21
C GLY A 380 5.28 -4.22 -22.43
N ASN A 381 4.08 -4.73 -22.23
CA ASN A 381 3.15 -5.15 -23.25
C ASN A 381 1.89 -4.26 -23.11
N PRO A 382 1.60 -3.37 -24.09
CA PRO A 382 0.55 -2.35 -23.98
C PRO A 382 -0.88 -2.91 -23.90
N ARG A 383 -1.03 -4.23 -23.83
CA ARG A 383 -2.30 -4.93 -23.98
C ARG A 383 -2.99 -5.19 -22.66
N MET A 384 -2.27 -5.44 -21.56
CA MET A 384 -2.91 -5.82 -20.31
C MET A 384 -2.49 -4.90 -19.15
N PRO A 385 -3.46 -4.40 -18.36
CA PRO A 385 -3.16 -3.71 -17.11
C PRO A 385 -2.35 -4.62 -16.19
N GLU A 386 -1.29 -4.08 -15.59
CA GLU A 386 -0.33 -4.84 -14.79
C GLU A 386 -1.01 -5.57 -13.61
N PHE A 387 -1.97 -4.93 -12.97
CA PHE A 387 -2.68 -5.55 -11.85
C PHE A 387 -3.58 -6.72 -12.31
N LEU A 388 -4.21 -6.61 -13.48
CA LEU A 388 -4.99 -7.71 -14.06
C LEU A 388 -4.08 -8.89 -14.43
N TYR A 389 -2.89 -8.61 -14.95
CA TYR A 389 -1.87 -9.63 -15.22
C TYR A 389 -1.41 -10.35 -13.97
N TYR A 390 -1.17 -9.62 -12.89
CA TYR A 390 -0.87 -10.19 -11.58
C TYR A 390 -1.98 -11.14 -11.11
N LEU A 391 -3.24 -10.71 -11.16
CA LEU A 391 -4.37 -11.56 -10.75
C LEU A 391 -4.51 -12.81 -11.63
N LEU A 392 -4.27 -12.70 -12.94
CA LEU A 392 -4.28 -13.83 -13.86
C LEU A 392 -3.19 -14.86 -13.47
N LYS A 393 -1.95 -14.41 -13.23
CA LYS A 393 -0.87 -15.28 -12.76
C LYS A 393 -1.21 -15.95 -11.45
N LEU A 394 -1.77 -15.20 -10.50
CA LEU A 394 -2.16 -15.71 -9.19
C LEU A 394 -3.19 -16.85 -9.32
N ILE A 395 -4.14 -16.75 -10.25
CA ILE A 395 -5.10 -17.84 -10.53
C ILE A 395 -4.41 -19.08 -11.05
N VAL A 396 -3.46 -18.94 -11.98
CA VAL A 396 -2.70 -20.08 -12.52
C VAL A 396 -1.95 -20.80 -11.40
N VAL A 397 -1.24 -20.06 -10.54
CA VAL A 397 -0.51 -20.63 -9.40
C VAL A 397 -1.45 -21.35 -8.43
N ILE A 398 -2.60 -20.74 -8.11
CA ILE A 398 -3.60 -21.33 -7.22
C ILE A 398 -4.25 -22.57 -7.82
N SER A 399 -4.41 -22.63 -9.15
CA SER A 399 -4.95 -23.80 -9.83
C SER A 399 -4.01 -25.01 -9.79
N GLN A 400 -2.70 -24.77 -9.75
CA GLN A 400 -1.66 -25.79 -9.72
C GLN A 400 -1.32 -26.27 -8.31
N THR A 401 -1.64 -25.47 -7.28
CA THR A 401 -1.29 -25.77 -5.89
C THR A 401 -2.48 -26.41 -5.14
N PRO A 402 -2.32 -27.63 -4.57
CA PRO A 402 -3.41 -28.32 -3.89
C PRO A 402 -3.78 -27.69 -2.54
N TYR A 403 -2.85 -26.94 -1.92
CA TYR A 403 -3.02 -26.28 -0.63
C TYR A 403 -2.77 -24.79 -0.77
N VAL A 404 -3.84 -23.99 -0.67
CA VAL A 404 -3.74 -22.52 -0.75
C VAL A 404 -4.28 -21.91 0.54
N HIS A 405 -3.45 -21.10 1.18
CA HIS A 405 -3.85 -20.37 2.39
C HIS A 405 -4.90 -19.31 2.04
N VAL A 406 -5.94 -19.14 2.88
CA VAL A 406 -7.07 -18.23 2.61
C VAL A 406 -6.60 -16.79 2.35
N LYS A 407 -5.56 -16.33 3.06
CA LYS A 407 -4.96 -15.00 2.86
C LYS A 407 -4.43 -14.77 1.43
N THR A 408 -3.87 -15.80 0.80
CA THR A 408 -3.35 -15.75 -0.58
C THR A 408 -4.46 -15.61 -1.62
N ILE A 409 -5.69 -15.99 -1.25
CA ILE A 409 -6.86 -15.98 -2.15
C ILE A 409 -7.64 -14.67 -2.04
N ALA A 410 -7.43 -13.88 -0.97
CA ALA A 410 -8.16 -12.64 -0.75
C ALA A 410 -8.10 -11.66 -1.96
N PRO A 411 -6.95 -11.46 -2.63
CA PRO A 411 -6.86 -10.64 -3.84
C PRO A 411 -7.69 -11.17 -5.02
N LEU A 412 -7.91 -12.48 -5.11
CA LEU A 412 -8.70 -13.05 -6.21
C LEU A 412 -10.16 -12.64 -6.18
N ASN A 413 -10.70 -12.19 -5.03
CA ASN A 413 -12.04 -11.59 -5.02
C ASN A 413 -12.15 -10.33 -5.91
N LEU A 414 -11.01 -9.72 -6.24
CA LEU A 414 -10.92 -8.61 -7.19
C LEU A 414 -10.77 -9.07 -8.64
N TYR A 415 -10.65 -10.36 -8.92
CA TYR A 415 -10.66 -10.94 -10.28
C TYR A 415 -12.09 -11.29 -10.68
N ASN A 416 -12.86 -10.31 -11.13
CA ASN A 416 -14.28 -10.45 -11.40
C ASN A 416 -14.67 -9.55 -12.57
N ALA A 417 -15.47 -10.07 -13.51
CA ALA A 417 -15.96 -9.34 -14.67
C ALA A 417 -16.79 -8.08 -14.33
N ASN A 418 -17.32 -7.99 -13.11
CA ASN A 418 -18.03 -6.79 -12.67
C ASN A 418 -17.11 -5.59 -12.41
N HIS A 419 -15.79 -5.82 -12.25
CA HIS A 419 -14.79 -4.75 -12.16
C HIS A 419 -14.34 -4.33 -13.57
N SER A 420 -14.15 -3.03 -13.78
CA SER A 420 -13.43 -2.53 -14.96
C SER A 420 -11.94 -2.50 -14.68
N TYR A 421 -11.11 -3.10 -15.53
CA TYR A 421 -9.65 -2.98 -15.45
C TYR A 421 -9.06 -1.97 -16.44
N HIS A 422 -9.92 -1.44 -17.32
CA HIS A 422 -9.53 -0.54 -18.40
C HIS A 422 -10.27 0.80 -18.26
N PRO A 423 -9.70 1.91 -18.77
CA PRO A 423 -10.41 3.16 -18.83
C PRO A 423 -11.61 3.10 -19.80
N ARG A 424 -12.58 4.01 -19.66
CA ARG A 424 -13.76 4.17 -20.49
C ARG A 424 -13.33 4.42 -21.93
N GLY A 425 -13.94 3.69 -22.86
CA GLY A 425 -13.61 3.79 -24.28
C GLY A 425 -12.29 3.13 -24.66
N PHE A 426 -11.62 2.43 -23.74
CA PHE A 426 -10.52 1.54 -24.09
C PHE A 426 -11.02 0.46 -25.05
N SER A 427 -10.22 0.20 -26.06
CA SER A 427 -10.45 -0.81 -27.08
C SER A 427 -9.13 -1.47 -27.38
N TYR A 428 -9.05 -2.79 -27.36
CA TYR A 428 -7.81 -3.50 -27.66
C TYR A 428 -7.31 -3.22 -29.08
N ARG A 429 -8.25 -2.98 -30.00
CA ARG A 429 -7.96 -2.65 -31.40
C ARG A 429 -7.35 -1.26 -31.54
N ARG A 430 -7.89 -0.28 -30.81
CA ARG A 430 -7.38 1.10 -30.83
C ARG A 430 -6.09 1.23 -30.02
N SER A 431 -5.99 0.52 -28.89
CA SER A 431 -4.85 0.60 -27.97
C SER A 431 -3.56 0.03 -28.55
N TYR A 432 -3.64 -0.82 -29.57
CA TYR A 432 -2.46 -1.33 -30.27
C TYR A 432 -1.55 -0.21 -30.81
N ASN A 433 -2.16 0.90 -31.27
CA ASN A 433 -1.44 2.08 -31.72
C ASN A 433 -1.37 3.19 -30.66
N ALA A 434 -2.04 3.01 -29.52
CA ALA A 434 -2.06 4.04 -28.49
C ALA A 434 -0.71 4.09 -27.80
N THR A 435 -0.20 5.30 -27.63
CA THR A 435 1.03 5.49 -26.87
C THR A 435 0.78 5.26 -25.39
N TYR A 436 1.80 4.80 -24.66
CA TYR A 436 1.69 4.64 -23.20
C TYR A 436 1.20 5.92 -22.50
N THR A 437 1.60 7.09 -23.03
CA THR A 437 1.18 8.40 -22.53
C THR A 437 -0.32 8.67 -22.70
N GLU A 438 -0.93 8.22 -23.80
CA GLU A 438 -2.38 8.36 -24.03
C GLU A 438 -3.19 7.47 -23.09
N LEU A 439 -2.76 6.22 -22.91
CA LEU A 439 -3.39 5.28 -21.99
C LEU A 439 -3.28 5.77 -20.55
N ARG A 440 -2.09 6.21 -20.15
CA ARG A 440 -1.86 6.80 -18.83
C ARG A 440 -2.69 8.06 -18.61
N GLY A 441 -2.81 8.91 -19.62
CA GLY A 441 -3.66 10.10 -19.55
C GLY A 441 -5.14 9.76 -19.36
N SER A 442 -5.62 8.71 -20.04
CA SER A 442 -7.00 8.22 -19.88
C SER A 442 -7.25 7.67 -18.46
N ILE A 443 -6.28 6.96 -17.88
CA ILE A 443 -6.34 6.50 -16.48
C ILE A 443 -6.38 7.71 -15.53
N GLU A 444 -5.46 8.66 -15.70
CA GLU A 444 -5.39 9.88 -14.88
C GLU A 444 -6.71 10.65 -14.92
N GLN A 445 -7.30 10.82 -16.09
CA GLN A 445 -8.58 11.51 -16.27
C GLN A 445 -9.69 10.88 -15.42
N GLU A 446 -9.78 9.55 -15.37
CA GLU A 446 -10.81 8.87 -14.57
C GLU A 446 -10.52 8.85 -13.08
N VAL A 447 -9.26 8.78 -12.69
CA VAL A 447 -8.85 8.82 -11.28
C VAL A 447 -9.17 10.20 -10.70
N VAL A 448 -8.88 11.28 -11.44
CA VAL A 448 -9.11 12.67 -11.01
C VAL A 448 -10.60 13.03 -10.97
N GLN A 449 -11.46 12.32 -11.72
CA GLN A 449 -12.92 12.48 -11.65
C GLN A 449 -13.53 12.04 -10.31
N CYS A 450 -12.79 11.34 -9.45
CA CYS A 450 -13.24 10.87 -8.14
C CYS A 450 -14.54 10.04 -8.17
N GLY A 451 -14.79 9.35 -9.28
CA GLY A 451 -15.78 8.27 -9.32
C GLY A 451 -15.31 7.05 -8.52
N ARG A 452 -16.09 5.96 -8.51
CA ARG A 452 -15.67 4.66 -7.92
C ARG A 452 -14.54 4.04 -8.74
N THR A 453 -13.37 4.66 -8.71
CA THR A 453 -12.17 4.33 -9.46
C THR A 453 -11.00 4.35 -8.50
N VAL A 454 -10.18 3.31 -8.57
CA VAL A 454 -8.91 3.24 -7.87
C VAL A 454 -7.80 3.01 -8.88
N PHE A 455 -6.66 3.65 -8.65
CA PHE A 455 -5.44 3.39 -9.39
C PHE A 455 -4.57 2.45 -8.57
N LEU A 456 -4.24 1.30 -9.14
CA LEU A 456 -3.41 0.27 -8.55
C LEU A 456 -2.05 0.26 -9.22
N ALA A 457 -1.01 0.24 -8.41
CA ALA A 457 0.37 0.13 -8.88
C ALA A 457 1.23 -0.47 -7.76
N LYS A 458 2.49 -0.78 -8.09
CA LYS A 458 3.50 -1.11 -7.08
C LYS A 458 3.71 0.08 -6.15
N THR A 459 4.06 -0.16 -4.89
CA THR A 459 4.26 0.88 -3.86
C THR A 459 5.13 2.06 -4.33
N SER A 460 6.26 1.78 -5.01
CA SER A 460 7.20 2.79 -5.51
C SER A 460 6.59 3.67 -6.61
N GLU A 461 5.93 3.04 -7.59
CA GLU A 461 5.22 3.70 -8.69
C GLU A 461 4.00 4.47 -8.19
N LEU A 462 3.24 3.89 -7.26
CA LEU A 462 2.05 4.49 -6.67
C LEU A 462 2.42 5.76 -5.90
N GLN A 463 3.51 5.75 -5.13
CA GLN A 463 3.97 6.94 -4.41
C GLN A 463 4.32 8.07 -5.38
N THR A 464 5.03 7.75 -6.46
CA THR A 464 5.39 8.74 -7.49
C THR A 464 4.14 9.31 -8.18
N GLU A 465 3.13 8.47 -8.46
CA GLU A 465 1.85 8.91 -9.00
C GLU A 465 1.08 9.78 -8.02
N TYR A 466 1.04 9.39 -6.74
CA TYR A 466 0.39 10.15 -5.67
C TYR A 466 0.98 11.56 -5.54
N ASP A 467 2.31 11.68 -5.49
CA ASP A 467 2.99 12.97 -5.37
C ASP A 467 2.69 13.88 -6.58
N PHE A 468 2.63 13.31 -7.77
CA PHE A 468 2.20 14.03 -8.97
C PHE A 468 0.74 14.50 -8.84
N LEU A 469 -0.18 13.60 -8.47
CA LEU A 469 -1.61 13.91 -8.42
C LEU A 469 -1.91 14.98 -7.37
N VAL A 470 -1.33 14.87 -6.17
CA VAL A 470 -1.48 15.88 -5.12
C VAL A 470 -0.90 17.22 -5.54
N GLY A 471 0.25 17.22 -6.22
CA GLY A 471 0.90 18.45 -6.70
C GLY A 471 0.13 19.14 -7.84
N ARG A 472 -0.49 18.38 -8.75
CA ARG A 472 -1.20 18.92 -9.92
C ARG A 472 -2.68 19.17 -9.69
N TYR A 473 -3.29 18.47 -8.74
CA TYR A 473 -4.73 18.53 -8.45
C TYR A 473 -4.99 18.89 -6.97
N PRO A 474 -4.56 20.08 -6.49
CA PRO A 474 -4.57 20.44 -5.07
C PRO A 474 -5.97 20.47 -4.42
N ARG A 475 -7.04 20.53 -5.21
CA ARG A 475 -8.43 20.48 -4.72
C ARG A 475 -8.95 19.08 -4.48
N THR A 476 -8.29 18.11 -5.10
CA THR A 476 -8.69 16.72 -5.02
C THR A 476 -7.91 16.08 -3.89
N LYS A 477 -8.62 15.61 -2.87
CA LYS A 477 -7.99 14.86 -1.78
C LYS A 477 -7.82 13.41 -2.22
N PHE A 478 -6.58 13.00 -2.44
CA PHE A 478 -6.24 11.61 -2.73
C PHE A 478 -5.91 10.87 -1.43
N PHE A 479 -6.33 9.62 -1.38
CA PHE A 479 -6.12 8.68 -0.30
C PHE A 479 -5.35 7.48 -0.84
N LYS A 480 -4.34 7.03 -0.08
CA LYS A 480 -3.55 5.83 -0.37
C LYS A 480 -3.99 4.70 0.54
N SER A 481 -4.00 3.47 0.03
CA SER A 481 -4.30 2.29 0.83
C SER A 481 -3.26 2.09 1.94
N THR A 482 -3.72 1.64 3.10
CA THR A 482 -2.84 1.25 4.21
C THR A 482 -2.31 -0.17 4.02
N GLU A 483 -3.05 -1.02 3.32
CA GLU A 483 -2.68 -2.40 3.00
C GLU A 483 -1.82 -2.48 1.73
N GLN A 484 -0.86 -3.40 1.75
CA GLN A 484 -0.12 -3.89 0.59
C GLN A 484 -0.49 -5.35 0.33
N ILE A 485 -0.79 -5.71 -0.91
CA ILE A 485 -0.96 -7.11 -1.31
C ILE A 485 0.22 -7.56 -2.15
N ASN A 486 0.57 -8.84 -2.01
CA ASN A 486 1.70 -9.44 -2.72
C ASN A 486 3.00 -8.69 -2.44
N THR A 487 3.45 -8.66 -1.19
CA THR A 487 4.75 -8.10 -0.87
C THR A 487 5.84 -9.00 -1.44
N PHE A 488 6.62 -8.48 -2.39
CA PHE A 488 7.77 -9.15 -2.98
C PHE A 488 8.99 -8.24 -2.88
N SER A 489 10.16 -8.82 -2.73
CA SER A 489 11.40 -8.06 -2.79
C SER A 489 11.75 -7.78 -4.26
N THR A 490 12.23 -6.57 -4.53
CA THR A 490 12.88 -6.19 -5.78
C THR A 490 14.36 -5.98 -5.54
N GLY A 491 15.16 -6.16 -6.58
CA GLY A 491 16.59 -6.09 -6.44
C GLY A 491 17.33 -6.39 -7.73
N TRP A 492 18.57 -6.80 -7.56
CA TRP A 492 19.47 -7.22 -8.62
C TRP A 492 19.93 -8.63 -8.32
N SER A 493 19.76 -9.54 -9.28
CA SER A 493 20.21 -10.92 -9.17
C SER A 493 21.48 -11.10 -10.00
N PHE A 494 22.47 -11.75 -9.39
CA PHE A 494 23.77 -12.02 -9.96
C PHE A 494 23.96 -13.53 -10.02
N LEU A 495 24.09 -14.08 -11.23
CA LEU A 495 24.38 -15.48 -11.44
C LEU A 495 25.90 -15.72 -11.34
N TYR A 496 26.30 -16.76 -10.60
CA TYR A 496 27.70 -17.10 -10.30
C TYR A 496 28.50 -15.96 -9.62
N PRO A 497 28.05 -15.44 -8.48
CA PRO A 497 28.60 -14.23 -7.83
C PRO A 497 30.01 -14.39 -7.22
N ARG A 498 30.61 -15.60 -7.25
CA ARG A 498 31.74 -15.95 -6.39
C ARG A 498 32.93 -15.02 -6.60
N LYS A 499 33.28 -14.31 -5.52
CA LYS A 499 34.40 -13.35 -5.43
C LYS A 499 34.30 -12.15 -6.37
N SER A 500 33.19 -11.96 -7.07
CA SER A 500 33.04 -10.88 -8.05
C SER A 500 33.24 -9.50 -7.43
N VAL A 501 34.10 -8.70 -8.05
CA VAL A 501 34.34 -7.29 -7.71
C VAL A 501 33.12 -6.45 -8.08
N VAL A 502 32.40 -6.81 -9.16
CA VAL A 502 31.15 -6.15 -9.57
C VAL A 502 30.06 -6.33 -8.52
N VAL A 503 29.85 -7.55 -8.03
CA VAL A 503 28.85 -7.84 -6.98
C VAL A 503 29.17 -7.06 -5.71
N LYS A 504 30.43 -7.06 -5.25
CA LYS A 504 30.87 -6.29 -4.09
C LYS A 504 30.65 -4.78 -4.27
N GLY A 505 30.94 -4.25 -5.45
CA GLY A 505 30.71 -2.85 -5.79
C GLY A 505 29.23 -2.48 -5.75
N CYS A 506 28.37 -3.33 -6.34
CA CYS A 506 26.92 -3.13 -6.30
C CYS A 506 26.36 -3.21 -4.88
N LYS A 507 26.86 -4.12 -4.04
CA LYS A 507 26.48 -4.20 -2.61
C LYS A 507 26.84 -2.93 -1.87
N SER A 508 28.08 -2.45 -2.02
CA SER A 508 28.54 -1.22 -1.37
C SER A 508 27.70 0.01 -1.78
N ILE A 509 27.31 0.11 -3.06
CA ILE A 509 26.48 1.22 -3.57
C ILE A 509 25.01 1.10 -3.14
N ASN A 510 24.49 -0.12 -3.01
CA ASN A 510 23.17 -0.37 -2.46
C ASN A 510 23.12 -0.04 -0.96
N GLU A 511 24.12 -0.46 -0.19
CA GLU A 511 24.27 -0.13 1.24
C GLU A 511 24.39 1.38 1.47
N ALA A 512 25.01 2.11 0.54
CA ALA A 512 25.05 3.57 0.55
C ALA A 512 23.72 4.24 0.14
N GLY A 513 22.70 3.49 -0.27
CA GLY A 513 21.39 3.99 -0.71
C GLY A 513 21.36 4.63 -2.10
N ILE A 514 22.49 4.63 -2.82
CA ILE A 514 22.62 5.27 -4.13
C ILE A 514 21.82 4.50 -5.19
N LEU A 515 21.84 3.17 -5.12
CA LEU A 515 21.11 2.32 -6.07
C LEU A 515 19.60 2.53 -5.95
N THR A 516 19.07 2.50 -4.73
CA THR A 516 17.66 2.78 -4.42
C THR A 516 17.25 4.18 -4.88
N PHE A 517 18.12 5.19 -4.68
CA PHE A 517 17.87 6.55 -5.17
C PHE A 517 17.78 6.60 -6.71
N ALA A 518 18.70 5.93 -7.40
CA ALA A 518 18.72 5.88 -8.86
C ALA A 518 17.49 5.15 -9.45
N GLU A 519 16.96 4.14 -8.76
CA GLU A 519 15.72 3.45 -9.16
C GLU A 519 14.50 4.36 -9.03
N LYS A 520 14.38 5.13 -7.95
CA LYS A 520 13.28 6.07 -7.71
C LYS A 520 13.32 7.31 -8.61
N TRP A 521 14.51 7.70 -9.05
CA TRP A 521 14.68 8.93 -9.83
C TRP A 521 14.00 8.86 -11.20
N LYS A 522 14.01 7.69 -11.85
CA LYS A 522 13.45 7.54 -13.21
C LYS A 522 11.92 7.78 -13.25
N PRO A 523 11.09 7.13 -12.41
CA PRO A 523 9.65 7.44 -12.33
C PRO A 523 9.38 8.91 -12.00
N TYR A 524 10.15 9.48 -11.07
CA TYR A 524 10.03 10.89 -10.69
C TYR A 524 10.25 11.84 -11.88
N GLN A 525 11.30 11.61 -12.67
CA GLN A 525 11.60 12.44 -13.84
C GLN A 525 10.50 12.39 -14.91
N ILE A 526 9.91 11.21 -15.13
CA ILE A 526 8.76 11.07 -16.05
C ILE A 526 7.58 11.90 -15.54
N ASN A 527 7.35 11.95 -14.23
CA ASN A 527 6.22 12.69 -13.65
C ASN A 527 6.43 14.21 -13.62
N VAL A 528 7.67 14.68 -13.42
CA VAL A 528 7.99 16.13 -13.45
C VAL A 528 7.69 16.74 -14.82
N SER A 529 8.02 16.02 -15.89
CA SER A 529 7.80 16.47 -17.27
C SER A 529 6.37 16.26 -17.78
N ARG A 530 5.53 15.51 -17.04
CA ARG A 530 4.14 15.23 -17.42
C ARG A 530 3.26 16.47 -17.23
N THR A 531 2.44 16.77 -18.23
CA THR A 531 1.35 17.75 -18.15
C THR A 531 0.09 17.09 -17.59
N PRO A 532 -0.64 17.76 -16.67
CA PRO A 532 -1.91 17.22 -16.17
C PRO A 532 -2.94 17.13 -17.29
N VAL A 533 -3.74 16.07 -17.27
CA VAL A 533 -4.78 15.83 -18.30
C VAL A 533 -5.98 16.77 -18.16
N MET A 534 -6.25 17.25 -16.94
CA MET A 534 -7.36 18.16 -16.68
C MET A 534 -6.88 19.42 -15.97
N GLU A 535 -7.31 20.60 -16.42
CA GLU A 535 -7.09 21.84 -15.66
C GLU A 535 -8.15 21.96 -14.56
N GLN A 536 -7.71 22.11 -13.30
CA GLN A 536 -8.63 22.48 -12.23
C GLN A 536 -8.99 23.97 -12.35
N SER A 537 -10.29 24.28 -12.34
CA SER A 537 -10.77 25.67 -12.30
C SER A 537 -10.15 26.41 -11.11
N LYS A 538 -9.81 27.70 -11.24
CA LYS A 538 -9.06 28.46 -10.20
C LYS A 538 -9.92 28.99 -9.02
N SER A 539 -11.13 28.50 -8.78
CA SER A 539 -12.10 29.15 -7.87
C SER A 539 -11.96 28.86 -6.35
N VAL A 540 -12.00 29.94 -5.56
CA VAL A 540 -12.31 30.08 -4.11
C VAL A 540 -11.41 29.33 -3.10
N LYS A 541 -10.64 30.11 -2.32
CA LYS A 541 -9.94 29.67 -1.10
C LYS A 541 -10.96 29.15 -0.07
N LEU A 542 -10.81 27.91 0.36
CA LEU A 542 -11.57 27.34 1.47
C LEU A 542 -11.24 28.11 2.76
N LEU A 543 -12.20 28.88 3.28
CA LEU A 543 -12.07 29.53 4.58
C LEU A 543 -12.04 28.44 5.66
N LYS A 544 -11.03 28.46 6.53
CA LYS A 544 -11.00 27.63 7.73
C LYS A 544 -12.16 28.04 8.64
N ILE A 545 -13.12 27.14 8.83
CA ILE A 545 -14.25 27.34 9.74
C ILE A 545 -13.69 27.32 11.17
N ALA A 546 -14.04 28.33 11.97
CA ALA A 546 -13.58 28.48 13.35
C ALA A 546 -14.16 27.40 14.26
N THR A 547 -13.30 26.74 15.05
CA THR A 547 -13.69 25.72 16.03
C THR A 547 -14.15 26.38 17.33
N LEU A 548 -15.39 26.11 17.75
CA LEU A 548 -16.06 26.74 18.90
C LEU A 548 -15.75 26.06 20.25
N GLU A 549 -14.49 25.70 20.49
CA GLU A 549 -14.09 24.85 21.63
C GLU A 549 -14.18 25.59 22.99
N GLY A 550 -14.14 26.92 23.00
CA GLY A 550 -14.16 27.73 24.24
C GLY A 550 -15.55 28.13 24.78
N ALA A 551 -16.60 28.11 23.96
CA ALA A 551 -17.92 28.65 24.35
C ALA A 551 -18.73 27.71 25.26
N PHE A 552 -18.41 26.42 25.27
CA PHE A 552 -19.12 25.44 26.10
C PHE A 552 -18.78 25.56 27.58
N LEU A 553 -17.50 25.82 27.89
CA LEU A 553 -17.03 25.90 29.27
C LEU A 553 -17.70 27.04 30.05
N THR A 554 -17.89 28.19 29.40
CA THR A 554 -18.53 29.35 30.02
C THR A 554 -19.99 29.07 30.39
N LEU A 555 -20.70 28.27 29.59
CA LEU A 555 -22.07 27.87 29.86
C LEU A 555 -22.21 27.04 31.14
N PHE A 556 -21.32 26.05 31.33
CA PHE A 556 -21.33 25.21 32.53
C PHE A 556 -20.97 25.99 33.80
N ILE A 557 -20.03 26.94 33.69
CA ILE A 557 -19.66 27.80 34.81
C ILE A 557 -20.87 28.64 35.26
N VAL A 558 -21.58 29.26 34.31
CA VAL A 558 -22.78 30.06 34.61
C VAL A 558 -23.88 29.20 35.23
N THR A 559 -24.12 28.01 34.66
CA THR A 559 -25.16 27.09 35.15
C THR A 559 -24.83 26.57 36.55
N GLY A 560 -23.59 26.16 36.78
CA GLY A 560 -23.12 25.73 38.10
C GLY A 560 -23.31 26.83 39.15
N GLY A 561 -23.00 28.08 38.80
CA GLY A 561 -23.24 29.24 39.67
C GLY A 561 -24.72 29.44 40.03
N LEU A 562 -25.62 29.28 39.07
CA LEU A 562 -27.07 29.39 39.31
C LEU A 562 -27.57 28.26 40.20
N ILE A 563 -27.13 27.02 39.97
CA ILE A 563 -27.49 25.86 40.81
C ILE A 563 -27.02 26.08 42.25
N CYS A 564 -25.77 26.47 42.47
CA CYS A 564 -25.24 26.79 43.80
C CYS A 564 -26.10 27.85 44.52
N THR A 565 -26.52 28.88 43.78
CA THR A 565 -27.40 29.94 44.31
C THR A 565 -28.77 29.39 44.71
N THR A 566 -29.39 28.52 43.89
CA THR A 566 -30.68 27.90 44.23
C THR A 566 -30.60 26.98 45.46
N ILE A 567 -29.52 26.21 45.60
CA ILE A 567 -29.26 25.38 46.79
C ILE A 567 -29.10 26.26 48.04
N PHE A 568 -28.39 27.37 47.93
CA PHE A 568 -28.24 28.30 49.05
C PHE A 568 -29.57 28.91 49.49
N VAL A 569 -30.39 29.39 48.54
CA VAL A 569 -31.74 29.93 48.83
C VAL A 569 -32.61 28.87 49.51
N PHE A 570 -32.54 27.62 49.04
CA PHE A 570 -33.26 26.49 49.64
C PHE A 570 -32.87 26.25 51.10
N ILE A 571 -31.57 26.23 51.40
CA ILE A 571 -31.06 26.06 52.78
C ILE A 571 -31.56 27.20 53.66
N VAL A 572 -31.55 28.45 53.16
CA VAL A 572 -32.02 29.62 53.91
C VAL A 572 -33.52 29.56 54.17
N GLU A 573 -34.34 29.20 53.18
CA GLU A 573 -35.80 29.10 53.32
C GLU A 573 -36.20 27.98 54.27
N LEU A 574 -35.50 26.83 54.18
CA LEU A 574 -35.76 25.69 55.03
C LEU A 574 -35.11 25.75 56.41
N ARG A 575 -34.22 26.72 56.69
CA ARG A 575 -33.47 26.76 57.97
C ARG A 575 -34.36 26.62 59.20
N LYS A 576 -35.55 27.24 59.20
CA LYS A 576 -36.50 27.16 60.32
C LYS A 576 -37.11 25.76 60.46
N ARG A 577 -37.44 25.09 59.35
CA ARG A 577 -38.02 23.74 59.35
C ARG A 577 -36.98 22.66 59.57
N ILE A 578 -35.80 22.78 58.98
CA ILE A 578 -34.66 21.89 59.23
C ILE A 578 -34.23 22.02 60.68
N SER A 579 -34.13 23.23 61.22
CA SER A 579 -33.85 23.43 62.64
C SER A 579 -34.92 22.78 63.52
N LEU A 580 -36.21 22.93 63.17
CA LEU A 580 -37.29 22.26 63.89
C LEU A 580 -37.19 20.73 63.81
N LEU A 581 -36.92 20.17 62.62
CA LEU A 581 -36.75 18.73 62.41
C LEU A 581 -35.55 18.17 63.17
N ILE A 582 -34.40 18.85 63.12
CA ILE A 582 -33.21 18.47 63.87
C ILE A 582 -33.51 18.52 65.36
N ILE A 583 -34.19 19.57 65.85
CA ILE A 583 -34.59 19.67 67.25
C ILE A 583 -35.57 18.55 67.63
N THR A 584 -36.57 18.24 66.81
CA THR A 584 -37.53 17.16 67.10
C THR A 584 -36.86 15.79 67.06
N SER A 585 -35.99 15.51 66.07
CA SER A 585 -35.24 14.25 66.01
C SER A 585 -34.25 14.13 67.17
N PHE A 586 -33.63 15.24 67.59
CA PHE A 586 -32.76 15.26 68.76
C PHE A 586 -33.55 15.04 70.05
N LEU A 587 -34.74 15.65 70.19
CA LEU A 587 -35.65 15.43 71.31
C LEU A 587 -36.21 14.00 71.34
N GLU A 588 -36.56 13.41 70.19
CA GLU A 588 -36.98 12.02 70.08
C GLU A 588 -35.85 11.04 70.41
N CYS A 589 -34.61 11.34 70.01
CA CYS A 589 -33.43 10.57 70.44
C CYS A 589 -33.22 10.65 71.95
N ILE A 590 -33.41 11.83 72.56
CA ILE A 590 -33.30 12.01 74.01
C ILE A 590 -34.43 11.29 74.75
N SER A 591 -35.68 11.40 74.28
CA SER A 591 -36.83 10.76 74.93
C SER A 591 -36.86 9.25 74.73
N GLY A 592 -36.42 8.76 73.56
CA GLY A 592 -36.34 7.33 73.24
C GLY A 592 -35.20 6.60 73.94
N GLY A 593 -34.17 7.32 74.42
CA GLY A 593 -33.06 6.76 75.19
C GLY A 593 -33.39 6.41 76.64
N CYS A 594 -34.57 6.82 77.16
CA CYS A 594 -34.88 6.69 78.59
C CYS A 594 -35.77 5.48 78.96
N ASN A 595 -36.20 4.66 77.99
CA ASN A 595 -37.13 3.54 78.21
C ASN A 595 -36.53 2.14 77.94
N ARG A 596 -35.21 1.99 78.06
CA ARG A 596 -34.55 0.68 77.98
C ARG A 596 -33.90 0.35 79.32
N GLY A 597 -34.75 0.13 80.32
CA GLY A 597 -34.38 -0.21 81.68
C GLY A 597 -35.58 -0.69 82.48
N GLU A 598 -36.16 -1.82 82.07
CA GLU A 598 -36.82 -2.81 82.93
C GLU A 598 -36.89 -4.16 82.18
#